data_AF-A0A445CRB8-F1
#
_entry.id   AF-A0A445CRB8-F1
#
_cell.length_a   1.000
_cell.length_b   1.000
_cell.length_c   1.000
_cell.angle_alpha   90.00
_cell.angle_beta   90.00
_cell.angle_gamma   90.00
#
_symmetry.space_group_name_H-M   'P 1'
#
loop_
_entity.id
_entity.type
_entity.pdbx_description
1 polymer ?
#
loop_
_entity_poly.entity_id
_entity_poly.type
_entity_poly.pdbx_seq_one_letter_code
_entity_poly.pdbx_strand_id
1 'polypeptide(L)'
;MQLVVFKVFEAEFLPILDKKLWPEWYGTRLCPNPAMRRKSTGKPVSTRFCNEMDEGEHQEKRCGLYKQTGYTRKGYPNQSMDEA
;
A
#
# COMPACT_ATOMS: atom_id res chain seq x y z
N MET A 1 -29.93 -15.09 -26.91
CA MET A 1 -28.63 -15.59 -26.41
C MET A 1 -28.69 -15.50 -24.89
N GLN A 2 -29.02 -16.61 -24.22
CA GLN A 2 -29.10 -16.63 -22.75
C GLN A 2 -27.68 -16.68 -22.18
N LEU A 3 -27.27 -15.66 -21.43
CA LEU A 3 -26.02 -15.74 -20.67
C LEU A 3 -26.27 -16.66 -19.47
N VAL A 4 -25.78 -17.89 -19.57
CA VAL A 4 -25.79 -18.84 -18.45
C VAL A 4 -24.71 -18.39 -17.46
N VAL A 5 -25.12 -17.69 -16.41
CA VAL A 5 -24.22 -17.32 -15.31
C VAL A 5 -24.08 -18.54 -14.41
N PHE A 6 -22.93 -19.21 -14.48
CA PHE A 6 -22.59 -20.25 -13.51
C PHE A 6 -22.33 -19.60 -12.16
N LYS A 7 -23.22 -19.81 -11.19
CA LYS A 7 -23.01 -19.40 -9.80
C LYS A 7 -22.05 -20.36 -9.11
N VAL A 8 -20.77 -20.29 -9.48
CA VAL A 8 -19.70 -21.11 -8.89
C VAL A 8 -19.46 -20.78 -7.41
N PHE A 9 -19.84 -19.57 -7.00
CA PHE A 9 -19.69 -19.06 -5.63
C PHE A 9 -21.03 -18.96 -4.87
N GLU A 10 -22.03 -19.77 -5.23
CA GLU A 10 -23.28 -19.82 -4.46
C GLU A 10 -23.08 -20.46 -3.07
N ALA A 11 -21.99 -21.21 -2.89
CA ALA A 11 -21.60 -21.73 -1.59
C ALA A 11 -21.06 -20.61 -0.70
N GLU A 12 -21.80 -20.30 0.37
CA GLU A 12 -21.33 -19.42 1.42
C GLU A 12 -20.13 -20.06 2.12
N PHE A 13 -19.04 -19.32 2.22
CA PHE A 13 -17.92 -19.74 3.07
C PHE A 13 -18.38 -19.73 4.52
N LEU A 14 -18.13 -20.82 5.23
CA LEU A 14 -18.33 -20.83 6.67
C LEU A 14 -17.48 -19.71 7.30
N PRO A 15 -18.03 -18.97 8.28
CA PRO A 15 -17.26 -17.97 8.99
C PRO A 15 -16.05 -18.62 9.65
N ILE A 16 -14.91 -17.92 9.62
CA ILE A 16 -13.68 -18.38 10.28
C ILE A 16 -13.98 -18.52 11.77
N LEU A 17 -13.74 -19.72 12.31
CA LEU A 17 -13.93 -20.02 13.74
C LEU A 17 -13.08 -19.09 14.60
N ASP A 18 -13.57 -18.78 15.81
CA ASP A 18 -12.78 -18.07 16.83
C ASP A 18 -11.43 -18.79 17.02
N LYS A 19 -10.34 -18.04 17.10
CA LYS A 19 -8.99 -18.56 17.32
C LYS A 19 -8.91 -19.48 18.54
N LYS A 20 -9.76 -19.26 19.55
CA LYS A 20 -9.85 -20.12 20.75
C LYS A 20 -10.32 -21.54 20.46
N LEU A 21 -11.02 -21.75 19.34
CA LEU A 21 -11.54 -23.05 18.91
C LEU A 21 -10.60 -23.74 17.91
N TRP A 22 -9.47 -23.12 17.57
CA TRP A 22 -8.53 -23.74 16.65
C TRP A 22 -7.82 -24.90 17.33
N PRO A 23 -7.68 -26.04 16.66
CA PRO A 23 -6.88 -27.14 17.19
C PRO A 23 -5.42 -26.69 17.35
N GLU A 24 -4.74 -27.26 18.35
CA GLU A 24 -3.31 -27.02 18.54
C GLU A 24 -2.54 -27.46 17.29
N TRP A 25 -1.64 -26.62 16.81
CA TRP A 25 -0.87 -26.89 15.61
C TRP A 25 0.31 -27.82 15.94
N TYR A 26 0.25 -29.08 15.49
CA TYR A 26 1.33 -30.06 15.66
C TYR A 26 2.30 -30.16 14.48
N GLY A 27 2.14 -29.34 13.45
CA GLY A 27 2.98 -29.40 12.26
C GLY A 27 4.36 -28.76 12.46
N THR A 28 5.38 -29.27 11.77
CA THR A 28 6.69 -28.60 11.72
C THR A 28 6.50 -27.20 11.13
N ARG A 29 6.98 -26.18 11.85
CA ARG A 29 6.96 -24.81 11.35
C ARG A 29 7.91 -24.70 10.16
N LEU A 30 7.34 -24.60 8.96
CA LEU A 30 8.10 -24.35 7.74
C LEU A 30 8.65 -22.93 7.78
N CYS A 31 9.92 -22.80 8.12
CA CYS A 31 10.64 -21.54 8.01
C CYS A 31 11.32 -21.47 6.63
N PRO A 32 11.17 -20.37 5.88
CA PRO A 32 11.93 -20.17 4.65
C PRO A 32 13.43 -20.27 4.92
N ASN A 33 14.17 -20.87 4.00
CA ASN A 33 15.62 -21.01 4.11
C ASN A 33 16.28 -19.63 4.32
N PRO A 34 16.98 -19.39 5.44
CA PRO A 34 17.67 -18.12 5.69
C PRO A 34 18.64 -17.71 4.57
N ALA A 35 19.28 -18.67 3.91
CA ALA A 35 20.21 -18.42 2.80
C ALA A 35 19.50 -17.98 1.51
N MET A 36 18.20 -18.28 1.36
CA MET A 36 17.38 -17.84 0.23
C MET A 36 16.67 -16.51 0.50
N ARG A 37 16.88 -15.89 1.66
CA ARG A 37 16.27 -14.59 1.95
C ARG A 37 16.85 -13.56 0.99
N ARG A 38 15.98 -12.76 0.37
CA ARG A 38 16.41 -11.56 -0.35
C ARG A 38 17.25 -10.72 0.61
N LYS A 39 18.46 -10.36 0.18
CA LYS A 39 19.30 -9.40 0.91
C LYS A 39 18.49 -8.12 1.09
N SER A 40 18.67 -7.43 2.22
CA SER A 40 18.12 -6.09 2.44
C SER A 40 18.85 -5.03 1.59
N THR A 41 19.24 -5.39 0.37
CA THR A 41 19.57 -4.43 -0.66
C THR A 41 18.29 -3.64 -0.85
N GLY A 42 18.32 -2.37 -0.46
CA GLY A 42 17.13 -1.51 -0.47
C GLY A 42 16.44 -1.51 -1.83
N LYS A 43 15.27 -0.87 -1.89
CA LYS A 43 14.56 -0.72 -3.16
C LYS A 43 15.52 -0.16 -4.22
N PRO A 44 15.66 -0.79 -5.40
CA PRO A 44 16.39 -0.18 -6.50
C PRO A 44 15.84 1.23 -6.72
N VAL A 45 16.74 2.22 -6.87
CA VAL A 45 16.34 3.57 -7.22
C VAL A 45 15.62 3.48 -8.56
N SER A 46 14.30 3.63 -8.55
CA SER A 46 13.53 3.62 -9.78
C SER A 46 13.68 4.97 -10.44
N THR A 47 14.61 5.08 -11.38
CA THR A 47 14.57 6.14 -12.39
C THR A 47 13.43 5.77 -13.33
N ARG A 48 12.22 6.24 -13.04
CA ARG A 48 11.12 6.12 -14.02
C ARG A 48 11.48 7.05 -15.17
N PHE A 49 11.49 6.53 -16.39
CA PHE A 49 11.39 7.37 -17.56
C PHE A 49 9.97 7.93 -17.58
N CYS A 50 9.83 9.23 -17.34
CA CYS A 50 8.56 9.92 -17.55
C CYS A 50 8.38 10.07 -19.07
N ASN A 51 7.26 9.58 -19.58
CA ASN A 51 6.86 9.84 -20.96
C ASN A 51 5.85 10.99 -20.99
N GLU A 52 5.45 11.44 -22.18
CA GLU A 52 4.46 12.52 -22.36
C GLU A 52 3.13 12.25 -21.63
N MET A 53 2.76 10.98 -21.44
CA MET A 53 1.55 10.59 -20.68
C MET A 53 1.68 10.83 -19.16
N ASP A 54 2.90 10.94 -18.63
CA ASP A 54 3.18 11.29 -17.24
C ASP A 54 3.26 12.82 -17.04
N GLU A 55 3.32 13.58 -18.14
CA GLU A 55 3.31 15.04 -18.16
C GLU A 55 1.86 15.54 -18.06
N GLY A 56 1.32 15.53 -16.83
CA GLY A 56 0.08 16.23 -16.54
C GLY A 56 0.28 17.75 -16.67
N GLU A 57 -0.79 18.46 -17.05
CA GLU A 57 -0.81 19.93 -17.02
C GLU A 57 -0.24 20.42 -15.68
N HIS A 58 0.64 21.43 -15.71
CA HIS A 58 1.27 22.01 -14.53
C HIS A 58 0.24 22.70 -13.63
N GLN A 59 -0.57 21.92 -12.92
CA GLN A 59 -1.45 22.39 -11.88
C GLN A 59 -0.57 22.90 -10.73
N GLU A 60 -0.94 24.03 -10.14
CA GLU A 60 -0.23 24.59 -9.00
C GLU A 60 -0.11 23.54 -7.90
N LYS A 61 1.13 23.15 -7.59
CA LYS A 61 1.42 22.09 -6.61
C LYS A 61 0.87 22.52 -5.25
N ARG A 62 -0.19 21.85 -4.79
CA ARG A 62 -0.70 22.03 -3.44
C ARG A 62 0.22 21.33 -2.46
N CYS A 63 0.56 22.00 -1.35
CA CYS A 63 1.33 21.39 -0.28
C CYS A 63 0.50 20.24 0.33
N GLY A 64 1.03 19.01 0.36
CA GLY A 64 0.33 17.86 0.94
C GLY A 64 -0.01 18.02 2.44
N LEU A 65 0.72 18.89 3.16
CA LEU A 65 0.49 19.15 4.58
C LEU A 65 -0.73 20.05 4.82
N TYR A 66 -0.89 21.11 4.03
CA TYR A 66 -1.87 22.17 4.29
C TYR A 66 -2.93 22.30 3.19
N LYS A 67 -2.79 21.55 2.08
CA LYS A 67 -3.68 21.54 0.90
C LYS A 67 -3.95 22.92 0.29
N GLN A 68 -3.16 23.95 0.63
CA GLN A 68 -3.24 25.29 0.08
C GLN A 68 -2.46 25.36 -1.25
N THR A 69 -3.02 26.10 -2.19
CA THR A 69 -2.43 26.38 -3.50
C THR A 69 -1.43 27.54 -3.37
N GLY A 70 -0.31 27.49 -4.09
CA GLY A 70 0.69 28.58 -4.13
C GLY A 70 1.91 28.42 -3.21
N TYR A 71 1.89 27.49 -2.26
CA TYR A 71 3.03 27.23 -1.37
C TYR A 71 3.65 25.87 -1.62
N THR A 72 4.91 25.87 -2.06
CA THR A 72 5.75 24.65 -2.03
C THR A 72 6.27 24.45 -0.61
N ARG A 73 6.59 23.22 -0.19
CA ARG A 73 7.10 22.87 1.16
C ARG A 73 8.23 23.80 1.67
N LYS A 74 9.01 24.41 0.78
CA LYS A 74 10.11 25.35 1.10
C LYS A 74 9.66 26.80 1.37
N GLY A 75 8.48 27.20 0.91
CA GLY A 75 7.94 28.56 1.05
C GLY A 75 7.05 28.74 2.29
N TYR A 76 6.87 27.70 3.10
CA TYR A 76 6.19 27.86 4.38
C TYR A 76 7.16 28.49 5.39
N PRO A 77 6.79 29.61 6.04
CA PRO A 77 7.47 30.01 7.25
C PRO A 77 7.24 28.90 8.27
N ASN A 78 8.32 28.25 8.71
CA ASN A 78 8.26 27.30 9.81
C ASN A 78 7.84 28.10 11.05
N GLN A 79 6.54 28.13 11.36
CA GLN A 79 6.10 28.61 12.67
C GLN A 79 6.58 27.56 13.67
N SER A 80 7.66 27.85 14.39
CA SER A 80 7.91 27.20 15.67
C SER A 80 6.69 27.50 16.53
N MET A 81 5.92 26.46 16.81
CA MET A 81 4.83 26.51 17.76
C MET A 81 5.50 26.50 19.13
N ASP A 82 6.00 27.66 19.56
CA ASP A 82 6.37 27.90 20.95
C ASP A 82 5.13 28.47 21.66
N GLU A 83 4.72 27.72 22.68
CA GLU A 83 3.64 27.86 23.66
C GLU A 83 3.03 29.25 23.92
N ALA A 84 1.68 29.30 23.95
CA ALA A 84 0.82 29.63 25.11
C ALA A 84 -0.53 30.23 24.65
#